data_AF-A0A1V3WR34-F1
#
_entry.id   AF-A0A1V3WR34-F1
#
_cell.length_a   1.000
_cell.length_b   1.000
_cell.length_c   1.000
_cell.angle_alpha   90.00
_cell.angle_beta   90.00
_cell.angle_gamma   90.00
#
_symmetry.space_group_name_H-M   'P 1'
#
loop_
_entity.id
_entity.type
_entity.pdbx_description
1 polymer ?
#
loop_
_entity_poly.entity_id
_entity_poly.type
_entity_poly.pdbx_seq_one_letter_code
_entity_poly.pdbx_strand_id
1 'polypeptide(L)' 'MTAGDDVTAMLPYLSRYMGHATFDSTYYYVHTSPDFMAAYADITRDRQSLLPQVGF' A
#
# COMPACT_ATOMS: atom_id res chain seq x y z
N MET A 1 5.61 19.00 7.82
CA MET A 1 5.93 17.56 7.82
C MET A 1 4.77 16.83 8.46
N THR A 2 3.74 16.49 7.69
CA THR A 2 2.75 15.52 8.16
C THR A 2 3.54 14.23 8.39
N ALA A 3 3.37 13.58 9.54
CA ALA A 3 3.73 12.18 9.67
C ALA A 3 2.81 11.41 8.71
N GLY A 4 3.14 11.46 7.43
CA GLY A 4 2.42 10.77 6.38
C GLY A 4 2.85 9.33 6.48
N ASP A 5 1.90 8.45 6.77
CA ASP A 5 2.12 7.02 6.80
C ASP A 5 2.93 6.58 5.57
N ASP A 6 3.92 5.72 5.76
CA ASP A 6 4.69 5.17 4.65
C ASP A 6 3.80 4.19 3.88
N VAL A 7 3.07 4.72 2.90
CA VAL A 7 2.20 3.96 2.00
C VAL A 7 2.98 2.84 1.29
N THR A 8 4.28 3.04 1.08
CA THR A 8 5.18 2.03 0.49
C THR A 8 5.36 0.84 1.43
N ALA A 9 5.45 1.08 2.74
CA ALA A 9 5.48 0.02 3.75
C ALA A 9 4.19 -0.83 3.76
N MET A 10 3.10 -0.32 3.18
CA MET A 10 1.84 -1.06 3.07
C MET A 10 1.69 -1.89 1.79
N LEU A 11 2.62 -1.81 0.84
CA LEU A 11 2.59 -2.60 -0.40
C LEU A 11 2.44 -4.12 -0.17
N PRO A 12 3.04 -4.72 0.89
CA PRO A 12 2.82 -6.13 1.18
C PRO A 12 1.36 -6.47 1.47
N TYR A 13 0.64 -5.60 2.17
CA TYR A 13 -0.79 -5.79 2.47
C TYR A 13 -1.64 -5.70 1.20
N LEU A 14 -1.34 -4.73 0.33
CA LEU A 14 -2.01 -4.59 -0.95
C LEU A 14 -1.79 -5.82 -1.85
N SER A 15 -0.53 -6.29 -1.95
CA SER A 15 -0.17 -7.48 -2.74
C SER A 15 -0.96 -8.70 -2.27
N ARG A 16 -1.05 -8.88 -0.94
CA ARG A 16 -1.83 -9.97 -0.34
C ARG A 16 -3.32 -9.83 -0.63
N TYR A 17 -3.87 -8.63 -0.52
CA TYR A 17 -5.28 -8.33 -0.83
C TYR A 17 -5.62 -8.61 -2.29
N MET A 18 -4.75 -8.23 -3.23
CA MET A 18 -4.94 -8.47 -4.67
C MET A 18 -4.72 -9.93 -5.08
N GLY A 19 -4.15 -10.76 -4.20
CA GLY A 19 -3.82 -12.15 -4.50
C GLY A 19 -2.61 -12.30 -5.44
N HIS A 20 -1.74 -11.28 -5.48
CA HIS A 20 -0.56 -11.30 -6.33
C HIS A 20 0.53 -12.23 -5.79
N ALA A 21 1.18 -12.96 -6.72
CA ALA A 21 2.25 -13.90 -6.40
C ALA A 21 3.58 -13.20 -6.10
N THR A 22 3.83 -12.02 -6.67
CA THR A 22 5.06 -11.24 -6.48
C THR A 22 4.75 -9.74 -6.30
N PHE A 23 5.70 -9.00 -5.73
CA PHE A 23 5.57 -7.55 -5.60
C PHE A 23 5.59 -6.83 -6.95
N ASP A 24 6.28 -7.34 -7.95
CA ASP A 24 6.27 -6.81 -9.32
C ASP A 24 4.85 -6.78 -9.91
N SER A 25 4.04 -7.81 -9.66
CA SER A 25 2.64 -7.83 -10.09
C SER A 25 1.81 -6.71 -9.44
N THR A 26 2.15 -6.34 -8.19
CA THR A 26 1.52 -5.21 -7.50
C THR A 26 2.02 -3.88 -8.06
N TYR A 27 3.32 -3.76 -8.31
CA TYR A 27 3.94 -2.56 -8.86
C TYR A 27 3.46 -2.22 -10.29
N TYR A 28 3.12 -3.25 -11.08
CA TYR A 28 2.58 -3.11 -12.43
C TYR A 28 1.26 -2.30 -12.49
N TYR A 29 0.47 -2.25 -11.42
CA TYR A 29 -0.73 -1.41 -11.37
C TYR A 29 -0.47 -0.03 -10.76
N VAL A 30 0.53 0.06 -9.89
CA VAL A 30 0.94 1.32 -9.26
C VAL A 30 1.48 2.31 -10.30
N HIS A 31 2.33 1.85 -11.23
CA HIS A 31 2.97 2.75 -12.20
C HIS A 31 2.05 3.20 -13.35
N THR A 32 0.93 2.51 -13.58
CA THR A 32 0.00 2.79 -14.70
C THR A 32 -1.11 3.75 -14.30
N SER A 33 -1.27 4.02 -13.00
CA SER A 33 -2.27 4.95 -12.48
C SER A 33 -1.57 5.96 -11.56
N PRO A 34 -1.31 7.20 -12.04
CA PRO A 34 -0.52 8.19 -11.31
C PRO A 34 -1.14 8.59 -9.96
N ASP A 35 -2.46 8.46 -9.82
CA ASP A 35 -3.19 8.81 -8.59
C ASP A 35 -3.39 7.62 -7.64
N PHE A 36 -2.94 6.41 -8.04
CA PHE A 36 -3.23 5.18 -7.31
C PHE A 36 -2.70 5.21 -5.88
N MET A 37 -1.46 5.68 -5.68
CA MET A 37 -0.86 5.76 -4.34
C MET A 37 -1.62 6.74 -3.43
N ALA A 38 -2.14 7.84 -3.99
CA ALA A 38 -2.95 8.79 -3.23
C ALA A 38 -4.31 8.20 -2.82
N ALA A 39 -4.98 7.53 -3.76
CA ALA A 39 -6.23 6.83 -3.48
C ALA A 39 -6.04 5.69 -2.47
N TYR A 40 -4.94 4.93 -2.59
CA TYR A 40 -4.62 3.85 -1.66
C TYR A 40 -4.36 4.39 -0.25
N ALA A 41 -3.61 5.50 -0.12
CA ALA A 41 -3.38 6.18 1.15
C ALA A 41 -4.69 6.61 1.83
N ASP A 42 -5.66 7.13 1.06
CA ASP A 42 -6.97 7.52 1.59
C ASP A 42 -7.77 6.32 2.12
N ILE A 43 -7.76 5.20 1.38
CA ILE A 43 -8.43 3.94 1.75
C ILE A 43 -7.83 3.32 3.02
N THR A 44 -6.52 3.50 3.23
CA THR A 44 -5.79 2.87 4.33
C THR A 44 -5.64 3.75 5.56
N ARG A 45 -5.83 5.06 5.44
CA ARG A 45 -5.68 6.06 6.51
C ARG A 45 -6.31 5.64 7.84
N ASP A 46 -7.57 5.20 7.81
CA ASP A 46 -8.30 4.83 9.03
C ASP A 46 -8.11 3.36 9.42
N ARG A 47 -7.39 2.58 8.61
CA ARG A 47 -7.18 1.14 8.78
C ARG A 47 -5.75 0.78 9.16
N GLN A 48 -4.84 1.76 9.26
CA GLN A 48 -3.44 1.54 9.65
C GLN A 48 -3.31 0.81 11.00
N SER A 49 -4.19 1.12 11.96
CA SER A 49 -4.21 0.49 13.28
C SER A 49 -4.64 -0.98 13.26
N LEU A 50 -5.28 -1.43 12.17
CA LEU A 50 -5.74 -2.81 11.98
C LEU A 50 -4.70 -3.68 11.29
N LEU A 51 -3.76 -3.05 10.58
CA LEU A 51 -2.72 -3.75 9.86
C LEU A 51 -1.53 -3.96 10.80
N PRO A 52 -0.94 -5.18 10.83
CA PRO A 52 0.24 -5.40 11.64
C PRO A 52 1.35 -4.42 11.22
N GLN A 53 2.19 -4.01 12.18
CA GLN A 53 3.41 -3.30 11.79
C GLN A 53 4.31 -4.29 11.05
N VAL A 54 4.69 -3.95 9.83
CA VAL A 54 5.71 -4.71 9.10
C VAL A 54 7.03 -4.50 9.85
N GLY A 55 7.51 -5.55 10.52
CA GLY A 55 8.83 -5.56 11.12
C GLY A 55 9.89 -5.71 10.03
N PHE A 56 10.90 -4.84 10.08
CA PHE A 56 12.17 -5.03 9.39
C PHE A 56 13.23 -5.42 10.42
#